data_AF-A0A352DV69-F1
#
_entry.id   AF-A0A352DV69-F1
#
_cell.length_a   1.000
_cell.length_b   1.000
_cell.length_c   1.000
_cell.angle_alpha   90.00
_cell.angle_beta   90.00
_cell.angle_gamma   90.00
#
_symmetry.space_group_name_H-M   'P 1'
#
loop_
_entity.id
_entity.type
_entity.pdbx_description
1 polymer ?
#
loop_
_entity_poly.entity_id
_entity_poly.type
_entity_poly.pdbx_seq_one_letter_code
_entity_poly.pdbx_strand_id
1 'polypeptide(L)' 'SLDKEFAQPEAHRLGMVRPVGARVEGVTRGAPAERAGLRPDDVILEFDGRAVEDDDHLMSIVSMT' A
#
# COMPACT_ATOMS: atom_id res chain seq x y z
N SER A 1 4.31 -9.52 0.35
CA SER A 1 5.20 -8.95 1.36
C SER A 1 5.04 -7.44 1.23
N LEU A 2 5.21 -6.67 2.31
CA LEU A 2 5.10 -5.21 2.29
C LEU A 2 6.43 -4.66 2.79
N ASP A 3 6.92 -3.65 2.08
CA ASP A 3 8.28 -3.14 2.25
C ASP A 3 8.28 -2.26 3.49
N LYS A 4 8.97 -2.73 4.54
CA LYS A 4 9.14 -1.99 5.80
C LYS A 4 9.96 -0.70 5.65
N GLU A 5 10.43 -0.39 4.45
CA GLU A 5 11.27 0.76 4.12
C GLU A 5 10.63 1.70 3.09
N PHE A 6 9.32 1.94 3.16
CA PHE A 6 8.73 3.06 2.41
C PHE A 6 9.20 4.41 2.99
N ALA A 7 10.43 4.79 2.65
CA ALA A 7 11.12 5.97 3.16
C ALA A 7 11.01 7.16 2.19
N GLN A 8 11.38 8.34 2.68
CA GLN A 8 11.30 9.60 1.93
C GLN A 8 11.91 9.58 0.51
N PRO A 9 13.07 8.94 0.26
CA PRO A 9 13.64 8.87 -1.08
C PRO A 9 12.73 8.13 -2.09
N GLU A 10 12.04 7.07 -1.64
CA GLU A 10 11.11 6.30 -2.49
C GLU A 10 9.85 7.12 -2.80
N ALA A 11 9.30 7.78 -1.78
CA ALA A 11 8.15 8.66 -1.95
C ALA A 11 8.42 9.77 -2.99
N HIS A 12 9.61 10.38 -2.98
CA HIS A 12 10.00 11.38 -3.98
C HIS A 12 10.08 10.81 -5.40
N ARG A 13 10.57 9.57 -5.58
CA ARG A 13 10.59 8.90 -6.89
C ARG A 13 9.19 8.67 -7.45
N LEU A 14 8.23 8.43 -6.57
CA LEU A 14 6.81 8.27 -6.90
C LEU A 14 6.06 9.61 -7.03
N GLY A 15 6.75 10.75 -6.90
CA GLY A 15 6.14 12.09 -6.99
C GLY A 15 5.38 12.52 -5.73
N MET A 16 5.59 11.84 -4.60
CA MET A 16 4.93 12.10 -3.33
C MET A 16 5.76 13.04 -2.45
N VAL A 17 5.09 13.98 -1.76
CA VAL A 17 5.72 14.97 -0.87
C VAL A 17 6.22 14.33 0.44
N ARG A 18 5.68 13.18 0.82
CA ARG A 18 6.04 12.40 2.02
C ARG A 18 5.64 10.93 1.83
N PRO A 19 6.32 9.98 2.48
CA PRO A 19 5.92 8.59 2.47
C PRO A 19 4.62 8.45 3.26
N VAL A 20 3.54 8.10 2.58
CA VAL A 20 2.24 7.76 3.15
C VAL A 20 1.62 6.62 2.36
N GLY A 21 0.80 5.82 3.03
CA GLY A 21 0.12 4.70 2.41
C GLY A 21 0.97 3.43 2.44
N ALA A 22 0.42 2.37 1.87
CA ALA A 22 1.08 1.07 1.80
C ALA A 22 1.51 0.78 0.34
N ARG A 23 2.82 0.61 0.13
CA ARG A 23 3.36 0.23 -1.18
C ARG A 23 3.21 -1.26 -1.41
N VAL A 24 2.63 -1.66 -2.54
CA VAL A 24 2.48 -3.04 -2.94
C VAL A 24 3.81 -3.57 -3.47
N GLU A 25 4.50 -4.45 -2.73
CA GLU A 25 5.70 -5.13 -3.28
C GLU A 25 5.34 -6.22 -4.28
N GLY A 26 4.17 -6.84 -4.12
CA GLY A 26 3.75 -7.98 -4.92
C GLY A 26 2.35 -8.45 -4.61
N VAL A 27 1.72 -9.07 -5.59
CA VAL A 27 0.34 -9.55 -5.51
C VAL A 27 0.30 -11.06 -5.67
N THR A 28 -0.34 -11.74 -4.71
CA THR A 28 -0.51 -13.19 -4.76
C THR A 28 -1.50 -13.56 -5.87
N ARG A 29 -1.11 -14.51 -6.73
CA ARG A 29 -1.98 -15.03 -7.79
C ARG A 29 -3.27 -15.62 -7.21
N GLY A 30 -4.41 -15.25 -7.78
CA GLY A 30 -5.74 -15.64 -7.34
C GLY A 30 -6.29 -14.84 -6.15
N ALA A 31 -5.53 -13.91 -5.57
CA ALA A 31 -6.01 -13.08 -4.48
C ALA A 31 -7.04 -12.04 -4.95
N PRO A 32 -7.89 -11.50 -4.05
CA PRO A 32 -8.77 -10.37 -4.36
C PRO A 32 -8.02 -9.18 -4.98
N ALA A 33 -6.80 -8.91 -4.51
CA ALA A 33 -5.95 -7.85 -5.03
C ALA A 33 -5.57 -8.02 -6.51
N GLU A 34 -5.31 -9.26 -6.99
CA GLU A 34 -5.01 -9.51 -8.41
C GLU A 34 -6.24 -9.24 -9.28
N ARG A 35 -7.42 -9.69 -8.83
CA ARG A 35 -8.69 -9.44 -9.54
C ARG A 35 -9.08 -7.96 -9.57
N ALA A 36 -8.66 -7.20 -8.55
CA ALA A 36 -8.82 -5.75 -8.50
C ALA A 36 -7.82 -5.01 -9.41
N GLY A 37 -6.84 -5.71 -9.99
CA GLY A 37 -5.86 -5.12 -10.89
C GLY A 37 -4.69 -4.41 -10.18
N LEU A 38 -4.49 -4.66 -8.88
CA LEU A 38 -3.33 -4.16 -8.16
C LEU A 38 -2.05 -4.77 -8.74
N ARG A 39 -1.00 -3.96 -8.80
CA ARG A 39 0.32 -4.32 -9.32
C ARG A 39 1.41 -3.96 -8.32
N PRO A 40 2.59 -4.60 -8.44
CA PRO A 40 3.78 -4.10 -7.79
C PRO A 40 3.99 -2.61 -8.09
N ASP A 41 4.50 -1.87 -7.10
CA ASP A 41 4.76 -0.42 -7.11
C ASP A 41 3.52 0.48 -7.07
N ASP A 42 2.30 -0.07 -7.01
CA ASP A 42 1.12 0.70 -6.62
C ASP A 42 1.21 1.11 -5.14
N VAL A 43 0.67 2.29 -4.80
CA VAL A 43 0.59 2.79 -3.41
C VAL A 43 -0.86 2.99 -3.01
N ILE A 44 -1.28 2.32 -1.95
CA ILE A 44 -2.64 2.41 -1.40
C ILE A 44 -2.68 3.59 -0.43
N LEU A 45 -3.43 4.63 -0.78
CA LEU A 45 -3.58 5.85 0.02
C LEU A 45 -4.83 5.85 0.90
N GLU A 46 -5.84 5.09 0.51
CA GLU A 46 -7.12 5.01 1.20
C GLU A 46 -7.71 3.61 1.05
N PHE A 47 -8.37 3.13 2.10
CA PHE A 47 -9.14 1.89 2.09
C PHE A 47 -10.46 2.13 2.83
N ASP A 48 -11.58 1.82 2.18
CA ASP A 48 -12.93 1.95 2.74
C ASP A 48 -13.21 3.35 3.36
N GLY A 49 -12.83 4.42 2.66
CA GLY A 49 -13.01 5.79 3.13
C GLY A 49 -12.03 6.24 4.22
N ARG A 50 -11.05 5.40 4.61
CA ARG A 50 -10.06 5.69 5.65
C ARG A 50 -8.67 5.86 5.03
N ALA A 51 -8.03 6.98 5.36
CA ALA A 51 -6.65 7.23 4.95
C ALA A 51 -5.70 6.17 5.53
N VAL A 52 -4.80 5.67 4.68
CA VAL A 52 -3.77 4.71 5.05
C VAL A 52 -2.48 5.47 5.32
N GLU A 53 -1.89 5.24 6.48
CA GLU A 53 -0.66 5.94 6.90
C GLU A 53 0.57 5.15 6.49
N ASP A 54 0.55 3.84 6.71
CA ASP A 54 1.61 2.88 6.39
C ASP A 54 1.02 1.47 6.17
N ASP A 55 1.90 0.49 5.93
CA ASP A 55 1.55 -0.91 5.71
C ASP A 55 0.93 -1.59 6.94
N ASP A 56 1.45 -1.29 8.14
CA ASP A 56 0.90 -1.79 9.40
C ASP A 56 -0.52 -1.25 9.64
N HIS A 57 -0.77 0.02 9.33
CA HIS A 57 -2.08 0.65 9.41
C HIS A 57 -3.06 0.01 8.42
N LEU A 58 -2.64 -0.24 7.17
CA LEU A 58 -3.48 -0.95 6.21
C LEU A 58 -3.88 -2.34 6.73
N MET A 59 -2.92 -3.11 7.25
CA MET A 59 -3.17 -4.45 7.80
C MET A 59 -4.14 -4.42 8.98
N SER A 60 -4.04 -3.38 9.82
CA SER A 60 -4.99 -3.13 10.91
C SER A 60 -6.40 -2.85 10.38
N ILE A 61 -6.55 -1.99 9.37
CA ILE A 61 -7.86 -1.67 8.77
C ILE A 61 -8.49 -2.93 8.13
N VAL A 62 -7.71 -3.69 7.36
CA VAL A 62 -8.19 -4.90 6.67
C VAL A 62 -8.56 -6.01 7.65
N SER A 63 -7.88 -6.13 8.78
CA SER A 63 -8.20 -7.15 9.81
C SER A 63 -9.50 -6.87 10.57
N MET A 64 -10.02 -5.63 10.50
CA MET A 64 -11.25 -5.23 11.17
C MET A 64 -12.51 -5.38 10.29
N THR A 65 -12.36 -5.77 9.02
CA THR A 65 -13.46 -6.02 8.07
C THR A 65 -13.60 -7.49 7.72
#